data_AF-A0A1S9CI31-F1
#
_entry.id   AF-A0A1S9CI31-F1
#
_cell.length_a   1.000
_cell.length_b   1.000
_cell.length_c   1.000
_cell.angle_alpha   90.00
_cell.angle_beta   90.00
_cell.angle_gamma   90.00
#
_symmetry.space_group_name_H-M   'P 1'
#
loop_
_entity.id
_entity.type
_entity.pdbx_description
1 polymer ?
#
loop_
_entity_poly.entity_id
_entity_poly.type
_entity_poly.pdbx_seq_one_letter_code
_entity_poly.pdbx_strand_id
1 'polypeptide(L)'
;MINILTNEDDFLMPIYLKESIVVIYGANELGMQIYKGSGINPGFCGVVPNVNFFIDNKASSIKKMDDILVVTLATFKKMILGLKNNAEINIIIATLNISESEKIETKLSKQFNDDQNNVFNIFSMVSYDLQIDKYGLYKKRRVWINPFLFEGYDHIDDFNQNPYQYLNEVNSKEPKYVMTSFNNFEYPEIKSRYWNSEDGLRKTICAKEKYKNNIYMLGYSRIRGLGSEDKYTIPNQLQYLIDDENMEYRVYNYAQPYEEDLQASIIPLFMKLKQIKLNEGDIVILPATHKPGVVYDYEYILQLTATLKKIKLYCDNYKVKLYFIYWQRIFDKPICTDKELNLYNYFKVVCKERRINEESRQYYHTLAIKSSKIIKGICLVNEINYIDPSSMFSDSKMNNKIFIDPGHYSPKANEEIAKLIFQEIFIKDGVKLICDSNNQWIQKQINTRLKMILTDEVYYKLDKYVTNLKQLSRSIEIMNNANPGGGGYRLHSRKLQSFYPRS
;
A
#
# COMPACT_ATOMS: atom_id res chain seq x y z
N MET A 1 13.62 16.19 -29.14
CA MET A 1 13.40 16.50 -27.72
C MET A 1 12.57 17.76 -27.73
N ILE A 2 11.30 17.70 -27.30
CA ILE A 2 10.35 18.83 -27.38
C ILE A 2 10.45 19.60 -26.05
N ASN A 3 10.73 20.90 -26.11
CA ASN A 3 10.79 21.79 -24.96
C ASN A 3 9.41 22.46 -24.76
N ILE A 4 8.80 22.20 -23.61
CA ILE A 4 7.50 22.78 -23.22
C ILE A 4 7.71 23.71 -22.03
N LEU A 5 7.28 24.96 -22.16
CA LEU A 5 7.24 25.93 -21.06
C LEU A 5 5.80 26.02 -20.55
N THR A 6 5.52 25.32 -19.44
CA THR A 6 4.21 25.31 -18.77
C THR A 6 4.38 25.25 -17.26
N ASN A 7 3.41 25.81 -16.54
CA ASN A 7 3.28 25.78 -15.08
C ASN A 7 2.22 24.75 -14.60
N GLU A 8 1.71 23.90 -15.48
CA GLU A 8 0.70 22.88 -15.16
C GLU A 8 1.11 21.47 -15.63
N ASP A 9 1.23 20.53 -14.67
CA ASP A 9 1.69 19.15 -14.88
C ASP A 9 0.70 18.28 -15.68
N ASP A 10 -0.61 18.57 -15.65
CA ASP A 10 -1.67 17.76 -16.28
C ASP A 10 -1.55 17.70 -17.82
N PHE A 11 -0.99 18.75 -18.43
CA PHE A 11 -0.81 18.84 -19.89
C PHE A 11 0.33 17.95 -20.39
N LEU A 12 1.33 17.69 -19.55
CA LEU A 12 2.55 17.00 -19.95
C LEU A 12 2.41 15.47 -19.89
N MET A 13 1.37 14.97 -19.25
CA MET A 13 1.23 13.54 -18.96
C MET A 13 1.20 12.66 -20.23
N PRO A 14 0.55 13.04 -21.35
CA PRO A 14 0.64 12.30 -22.62
C PRO A 14 1.96 12.52 -23.36
N ILE A 15 2.68 13.61 -23.10
CA ILE A 15 3.88 13.98 -23.88
C ILE A 15 5.16 13.43 -23.22
N TYR A 16 5.17 13.25 -21.89
CA TYR A 16 6.24 12.58 -21.16
C TYR A 16 6.33 11.08 -21.43
N LEU A 17 5.31 10.50 -22.08
CA LEU A 17 5.33 9.09 -22.46
C LEU A 17 6.06 9.04 -23.80
N LYS A 18 7.31 8.56 -23.79
CA LYS A 18 8.14 8.34 -24.98
C LYS A 18 7.46 7.49 -26.08
N GLU A 19 6.28 6.93 -25.82
CA GLU A 19 5.54 5.99 -26.67
C GLU A 19 4.07 6.37 -26.86
N SER A 20 3.66 7.63 -26.66
CA SER A 20 2.30 8.05 -27.00
C SER A 20 2.05 7.92 -28.49
N ILE A 21 1.30 6.89 -28.89
CA ILE A 21 0.72 6.78 -30.22
C ILE A 21 -0.27 7.94 -30.40
N VAL A 22 0.09 8.91 -31.22
CA VAL A 22 -0.85 9.95 -31.68
C VAL A 22 -1.76 9.30 -32.73
N VAL A 23 -3.04 9.11 -32.38
CA VAL A 23 -4.03 8.54 -33.30
C VAL A 23 -4.66 9.66 -34.10
N ILE A 24 -4.40 9.65 -35.40
CA ILE A 24 -4.86 10.66 -36.35
C ILE A 24 -6.20 10.23 -36.94
N TYR A 25 -7.26 11.00 -36.70
CA TYR A 25 -8.52 10.90 -37.44
C TYR A 25 -8.63 12.11 -38.38
N GLY A 26 -8.55 11.89 -39.69
CA GLY A 26 -8.75 12.93 -40.69
C GLY A 26 -10.18 12.91 -41.23
N ALA A 27 -10.83 14.07 -41.28
CA ALA A 27 -12.07 14.27 -42.01
C ALA A 27 -11.81 14.11 -43.53
N ASN A 28 -12.47 13.11 -44.13
CA ASN A 28 -12.55 12.77 -45.55
C ASN A 28 -11.23 12.52 -46.32
N GLU A 29 -11.14 11.27 -46.81
CA GLU A 29 -10.25 10.70 -47.84
C GLU A 29 -8.74 10.62 -47.56
N LEU A 30 -8.07 11.59 -46.94
CA LEU A 30 -6.62 11.47 -46.66
C LEU A 30 -6.30 10.60 -45.42
N GLY A 31 -7.19 10.57 -44.43
CA GLY A 31 -7.05 9.70 -43.24
C GLY A 31 -7.10 8.20 -43.59
N MET A 32 -7.72 7.86 -44.73
CA MET A 32 -7.75 6.50 -45.24
C MET A 32 -6.42 6.11 -45.93
N GLN A 33 -5.64 7.05 -46.45
CA GLN A 33 -4.35 6.77 -47.10
C GLN A 33 -3.21 6.56 -46.11
N ILE A 34 -3.25 7.19 -44.93
CA ILE A 34 -2.29 6.88 -43.85
C ILE A 34 -2.50 5.44 -43.32
N TYR A 35 -3.71 4.88 -43.47
CA TYR A 35 -4.10 3.58 -42.92
C TYR A 35 -4.41 2.47 -43.96
N LYS A 36 -4.39 2.75 -45.26
CA LYS A 36 -4.50 1.73 -46.32
C LYS A 36 -3.19 1.58 -47.09
N GLY A 37 -2.09 1.41 -46.37
CA GLY A 37 -0.93 0.68 -46.90
C GLY A 37 -1.19 -0.82 -46.75
N SER A 38 -1.90 -1.43 -47.69
CA SER A 38 -1.97 -2.88 -47.78
C SER A 38 -0.56 -3.44 -48.03
N GLY A 39 0.11 -3.87 -46.95
CA GLY A 39 1.31 -4.71 -47.05
C GLY A 39 2.62 -4.20 -46.43
N ILE A 40 2.65 -3.27 -45.47
CA ILE A 40 3.93 -2.81 -44.87
C ILE A 40 3.97 -2.94 -43.34
N ASN A 41 5.06 -3.56 -42.91
CA ASN A 41 5.69 -3.67 -41.58
C ASN A 41 5.16 -2.70 -40.48
N PRO A 42 4.71 -3.20 -39.30
CA PRO A 42 4.19 -2.38 -38.19
C PRO A 42 5.21 -1.44 -37.50
N GLY A 43 6.41 -1.26 -38.06
CA GLY A 43 7.47 -0.40 -37.53
C GLY A 43 7.44 1.07 -38.00
N PHE A 44 6.46 1.50 -38.81
CA PHE A 44 6.36 2.88 -39.28
C PHE A 44 5.08 3.54 -38.77
N CYS A 45 5.18 4.21 -37.62
CA CYS A 45 4.25 5.29 -37.29
C CYS A 45 4.51 6.43 -38.29
N GLY A 46 3.49 6.84 -39.04
CA GLY A 46 3.61 7.99 -39.94
C GLY A 46 4.03 9.23 -39.16
N VAL A 47 5.04 9.94 -39.65
CA VAL A 47 5.42 11.25 -39.12
C VAL A 47 4.27 12.21 -39.39
N VAL A 48 3.70 12.82 -38.36
CA VAL A 48 2.74 13.92 -38.53
C VAL A 48 3.50 15.05 -39.24
N PRO A 49 3.00 15.60 -40.36
CA PRO A 49 3.63 16.75 -41.02
C PRO A 49 3.75 17.95 -40.06
N ASN A 50 4.57 18.95 -40.40
CA ASN A 50 4.82 20.15 -39.59
C ASN A 50 3.52 20.71 -38.97
N VAL A 51 3.37 20.54 -37.65
CA VAL A 51 2.18 20.98 -36.91
C VAL A 51 2.20 22.49 -36.80
N ASN A 52 1.12 23.15 -37.23
CA ASN A 52 1.03 24.60 -37.19
C ASN A 52 0.49 25.09 -35.85
N PHE A 53 -0.46 24.34 -35.26
CA PHE A 53 -1.14 24.75 -34.04
C PHE A 53 -1.46 23.57 -33.11
N PHE A 54 -1.31 23.80 -31.80
CA PHE A 54 -1.92 22.99 -30.75
C PHE A 54 -3.13 23.73 -30.20
N ILE A 55 -4.30 23.08 -30.19
CA ILE A 55 -5.51 23.62 -29.58
C ILE A 55 -5.73 22.98 -28.22
N ASP A 56 -5.71 23.82 -27.19
CA ASP A 56 -5.94 23.42 -25.79
C ASP A 56 -6.86 24.44 -25.09
N ASN A 57 -7.80 23.96 -24.28
CA ASN A 57 -8.75 24.82 -23.56
C ASN A 57 -8.08 25.69 -22.49
N LYS A 58 -6.88 25.32 -22.04
CA LYS A 58 -6.00 26.03 -21.11
C LYS A 58 -4.82 26.74 -21.79
N ALA A 59 -4.78 26.86 -23.12
CA ALA A 59 -3.65 27.48 -23.84
C ALA A 59 -3.25 28.91 -23.40
N SER A 60 -4.01 29.57 -22.53
CA SER A 60 -3.55 30.78 -21.84
C SER A 60 -2.31 30.57 -20.96
N SER A 61 -2.09 29.36 -20.43
CA SER A 61 -0.92 29.01 -19.59
C SER A 61 0.26 28.45 -20.39
N ILE A 62 0.04 28.02 -21.63
CA ILE A 62 1.05 27.43 -22.51
C ILE A 62 1.00 28.16 -23.83
N LYS A 63 1.96 29.06 -24.08
CA LYS A 63 1.94 29.89 -25.29
C LYS A 63 2.56 29.20 -26.50
N LYS A 64 3.54 28.31 -26.27
CA LYS A 64 4.28 27.58 -27.31
C LYS A 64 4.78 26.22 -26.80
N MET A 65 4.97 25.30 -27.74
CA MET A 65 5.66 24.02 -27.58
C MET A 65 6.69 23.92 -28.71
N ASP A 66 7.98 24.02 -28.39
CA ASP A 66 9.02 24.38 -29.36
C ASP A 66 8.64 25.64 -30.18
N ASP A 67 8.60 25.53 -31.51
CA ASP A 67 8.19 26.60 -32.42
C ASP A 67 6.69 26.57 -32.75
N ILE A 68 5.94 25.60 -32.20
CA ILE A 68 4.52 25.40 -32.49
C ILE A 68 3.69 26.26 -31.53
N LEU A 69 2.72 26.99 -32.07
CA LEU A 69 1.82 27.85 -31.30
C LEU A 69 0.76 27.02 -30.57
N VAL A 70 0.64 27.22 -29.27
CA VAL A 70 -0.42 26.62 -28.45
C VAL A 70 -1.47 27.70 -28.21
N VAL A 71 -2.71 27.45 -28.65
CA VAL A 71 -3.77 28.45 -28.73
C VAL A 71 -5.09 27.89 -28.22
N THR A 72 -5.95 28.74 -27.66
CA THR A 72 -7.31 28.30 -27.33
C THR A 72 -8.12 28.12 -28.61
N LEU A 73 -9.19 27.33 -28.57
CA LEU A 73 -10.11 27.23 -29.70
C LEU A 73 -10.62 28.62 -30.11
N ALA A 74 -10.93 29.50 -29.16
CA ALA A 74 -11.39 30.85 -29.44
C ALA A 74 -10.31 31.72 -30.10
N THR A 75 -9.06 31.60 -29.66
CA THR A 75 -7.90 32.29 -30.25
C THR A 75 -7.64 31.80 -31.67
N PHE A 76 -7.62 30.48 -31.87
CA PHE A 76 -7.44 29.87 -33.18
C PHE A 76 -8.50 30.34 -34.18
N LYS A 77 -9.77 30.41 -33.76
CA LYS A 77 -10.89 30.93 -34.56
C LYS A 77 -10.73 32.39 -34.99
N LYS A 78 -9.98 33.21 -34.25
CA LYS A 78 -9.66 34.59 -34.65
C LYS A 78 -8.50 34.62 -35.63
N MET A 79 -7.51 33.74 -35.43
CA MET A 79 -6.32 33.68 -36.27
C MET A 79 -6.64 33.18 -37.68
N ILE A 80 -7.55 32.21 -37.82
CA ILE A 80 -7.93 31.63 -39.12
C ILE A 80 -8.42 32.67 -40.13
N LEU A 81 -9.13 33.71 -39.66
CA LEU A 81 -9.65 34.80 -40.50
C LEU A 81 -8.54 35.63 -41.16
N GLY A 82 -7.31 35.56 -40.64
CA GLY A 82 -6.15 36.27 -41.17
C GLY A 82 -5.15 35.37 -41.90
N LEU A 83 -5.44 34.08 -42.08
CA LEU A 83 -4.56 33.17 -42.82
C LEU A 83 -4.69 33.43 -44.32
N LYS A 84 -3.55 33.30 -45.02
CA LYS A 84 -3.52 33.49 -46.48
C LYS A 84 -4.21 32.30 -47.17
N ASN A 85 -4.93 32.56 -48.26
CA ASN A 85 -5.51 31.53 -49.12
C ASN A 85 -4.45 30.50 -49.56
N ASN A 86 -4.83 29.23 -49.67
CA ASN A 86 -4.01 28.08 -50.06
C ASN A 86 -2.99 27.61 -49.02
N ALA A 87 -3.26 27.82 -47.73
CA ALA A 87 -2.44 27.26 -46.66
C ALA A 87 -2.85 25.81 -46.33
N GLU A 88 -1.87 24.95 -46.10
CA GLU A 88 -2.06 23.67 -45.41
C GLU A 88 -1.83 23.89 -43.91
N ILE A 89 -2.82 23.53 -43.09
CA ILE A 89 -2.85 23.83 -41.67
C ILE A 89 -3.09 22.53 -40.89
N ASN A 90 -2.05 22.07 -40.22
CA ASN A 90 -2.03 20.91 -39.34
C ASN A 90 -2.32 21.33 -37.90
N ILE A 91 -3.41 20.81 -37.32
CA ILE A 91 -3.93 21.19 -36.01
C ILE A 91 -3.98 19.96 -35.10
N ILE A 92 -3.29 20.01 -33.96
CA ILE A 92 -3.43 18.98 -32.91
C ILE A 92 -4.38 19.48 -31.82
N ILE A 93 -5.46 18.75 -31.57
CA ILE A 93 -6.34 18.93 -30.41
C ILE A 93 -5.75 18.13 -29.24
N ALA A 94 -5.27 18.82 -28.22
CA ALA A 94 -4.74 18.20 -27.01
C ALA A 94 -5.83 18.17 -25.92
N THR A 95 -6.65 17.12 -25.88
CA THR A 95 -7.59 16.94 -24.77
C THR A 95 -7.66 15.49 -24.32
N LEU A 96 -7.65 15.29 -23.01
CA LEU A 96 -7.82 13.97 -22.39
C LEU A 96 -9.28 13.47 -22.43
N ASN A 97 -10.23 14.33 -22.80
CA ASN A 97 -11.66 14.01 -22.84
C ASN A 97 -12.14 13.80 -24.28
N ILE A 98 -12.48 12.55 -24.60
CA ILE A 98 -12.97 12.14 -25.94
C ILE A 98 -14.17 12.96 -26.39
N SER A 99 -15.18 13.14 -25.52
CA SER A 99 -16.39 13.89 -25.87
C SER A 99 -16.10 15.37 -26.09
N GLU A 100 -15.09 15.91 -25.40
CA GLU A 100 -14.63 17.28 -25.63
C GLU A 100 -13.87 17.40 -26.95
N SER A 101 -12.99 16.43 -27.26
CA SER A 101 -12.31 16.35 -28.56
C SER A 101 -13.31 16.33 -29.71
N GLU A 102 -14.28 15.43 -29.68
CA GLU A 102 -15.31 15.29 -30.73
C GLU A 102 -16.11 16.59 -30.90
N LYS A 103 -16.41 17.29 -29.80
CA LYS A 103 -17.07 18.60 -29.84
C LYS A 103 -16.20 19.67 -30.47
N ILE A 104 -14.90 19.70 -30.17
CA ILE A 104 -13.95 20.65 -30.75
C ILE A 104 -13.78 20.36 -32.24
N GLU A 105 -13.56 19.10 -32.62
CA GLU A 105 -13.45 18.64 -34.00
C GLU A 105 -14.71 19.01 -34.80
N THR A 106 -15.89 18.65 -34.32
CA THR A 106 -17.17 19.00 -34.98
C THR A 106 -17.33 20.51 -35.17
N LYS A 107 -16.91 21.30 -34.17
CA LYS A 107 -16.98 22.78 -34.26
C LYS A 107 -15.98 23.35 -35.26
N LEU A 108 -14.80 22.74 -35.38
CA LEU A 108 -13.76 23.15 -36.34
C LEU A 108 -14.17 22.76 -37.76
N SER A 109 -14.56 21.51 -38.00
CA SER A 109 -14.99 21.02 -39.32
C SER A 109 -16.15 21.82 -39.89
N LYS A 110 -17.16 22.16 -39.06
CA LYS A 110 -18.27 23.02 -39.49
C LYS A 110 -17.81 24.41 -39.92
N GLN A 111 -16.81 24.96 -39.24
CA GLN A 111 -16.29 26.29 -39.53
C GLN A 111 -15.35 26.28 -40.74
N PHE A 112 -14.60 25.21 -40.96
CA PHE A 112 -13.68 25.07 -42.10
C PHE A 112 -14.42 24.81 -43.42
N ASN A 113 -15.64 24.27 -43.38
CA ASN A 113 -16.47 24.14 -44.57
C ASN A 113 -16.74 25.49 -45.26
N ASP A 114 -16.67 26.60 -44.53
CA ASP A 114 -16.84 27.95 -45.05
C ASP A 114 -15.54 28.53 -45.64
N ASP A 115 -14.39 27.89 -45.40
CA ASP A 115 -13.05 28.29 -45.86
C ASP A 115 -12.49 27.29 -46.88
N GLN A 116 -13.05 27.34 -48.09
CA GLN A 116 -12.74 26.40 -49.18
C GLN A 116 -11.32 26.53 -49.74
N ASN A 117 -10.59 27.59 -49.39
CA ASN A 117 -9.27 27.88 -49.95
C ASN A 117 -8.13 27.30 -49.12
N ASN A 118 -8.39 26.72 -47.95
CA ASN A 118 -7.37 26.18 -47.06
C ASN A 118 -7.61 24.69 -46.81
N VAL A 119 -6.53 23.93 -46.63
CA VAL A 119 -6.59 22.51 -46.27
C VAL A 119 -6.33 22.38 -44.78
N PHE A 120 -7.31 21.89 -44.04
CA PHE A 120 -7.20 21.69 -42.59
C PHE A 120 -7.07 20.21 -42.25
N ASN A 121 -5.92 19.84 -41.69
CA ASN A 121 -5.69 18.52 -41.14
C ASN A 121 -5.88 18.60 -39.62
N ILE A 122 -6.95 18.02 -39.10
CA ILE A 122 -7.21 17.96 -37.66
C ILE A 122 -6.69 16.61 -37.15
N PHE A 123 -5.91 16.66 -36.08
CA PHE A 123 -5.36 15.51 -35.38
C PHE A 123 -5.85 15.61 -33.94
N SER A 124 -6.35 14.53 -33.34
CA SER A 124 -6.71 14.55 -31.91
C SER A 124 -5.77 13.68 -31.11
N MET A 125 -5.12 14.26 -30.11
CA MET A 125 -4.40 13.50 -29.09
C MET A 125 -5.39 12.91 -28.12
N VAL A 126 -6.01 11.81 -28.53
CA VAL A 126 -6.77 10.99 -27.60
C VAL A 126 -5.80 9.99 -26.99
N SER A 127 -5.59 10.05 -25.67
CA SER A 127 -4.83 9.03 -24.95
C SER A 127 -5.59 7.69 -25.03
N TYR A 128 -5.18 6.84 -25.98
CA TYR A 128 -5.54 5.43 -26.00
C TYR A 128 -4.27 4.57 -25.84
N ASP A 129 -4.30 3.61 -24.91
CA ASP A 129 -3.36 2.49 -24.89
C ASP A 129 -3.79 1.50 -25.99
N LEU A 130 -3.31 1.74 -27.21
CA LEU A 130 -3.57 0.87 -28.35
C LEU A 130 -2.44 -0.15 -28.49
N GLN A 131 -2.78 -1.43 -28.55
CA GLN A 131 -1.89 -2.43 -29.13
C GLN A 131 -2.37 -2.72 -30.56
N ILE A 132 -1.41 -2.81 -31.48
CA ILE A 132 -1.63 -3.29 -32.85
C ILE A 132 -1.39 -4.80 -32.83
N ASP A 133 -2.43 -5.60 -33.07
CA ASP A 133 -2.24 -7.00 -33.45
C ASP A 133 -2.44 -7.17 -34.96
N LYS A 134 -2.36 -8.42 -35.44
CA LYS A 134 -2.55 -8.75 -36.87
C LYS A 134 -3.96 -8.45 -37.40
N TYR A 135 -4.91 -8.07 -36.55
CA TYR A 135 -6.30 -7.75 -36.89
C TYR A 135 -6.64 -6.26 -36.72
N GLY A 136 -5.70 -5.44 -36.23
CA GLY A 136 -5.83 -3.98 -36.14
C GLY A 136 -5.75 -3.43 -34.71
N LEU A 137 -6.31 -2.24 -34.52
CA LEU A 137 -6.35 -1.53 -33.24
C LEU A 137 -7.51 -2.04 -32.39
N TYR A 138 -7.22 -2.60 -31.21
CA TYR A 138 -8.25 -2.86 -30.20
C TYR A 138 -8.00 -2.09 -28.91
N LYS A 139 -9.10 -1.66 -28.29
CA LYS A 139 -9.12 -0.89 -27.05
C LYS A 139 -8.69 -1.80 -25.90
N LYS A 140 -7.44 -1.69 -25.42
CA LYS A 140 -7.04 -2.41 -24.21
C LYS A 140 -7.58 -1.66 -22.98
N ARG A 141 -7.86 -2.41 -21.91
CA ARG A 141 -8.22 -1.85 -20.60
C ARG A 141 -7.03 -1.00 -20.15
N ARG A 142 -7.24 0.31 -19.99
CA ARG A 142 -6.21 1.29 -19.60
C ARG A 142 -5.43 0.74 -18.41
N VAL A 143 -4.11 0.61 -18.55
CA VAL A 143 -3.28 0.34 -17.38
C VAL A 143 -3.23 1.65 -16.64
N TRP A 144 -3.81 1.70 -15.45
CA TRP A 144 -3.87 2.91 -14.64
C TRP A 144 -2.48 3.20 -14.10
N ILE A 145 -1.62 3.77 -14.94
CA ILE A 145 -0.29 4.20 -14.56
C ILE A 145 -0.48 5.57 -13.94
N ASN A 146 -0.22 5.62 -12.64
CA ASN A 146 -0.28 6.84 -11.89
C ASN A 146 1.07 7.58 -12.10
N PRO A 147 1.07 8.84 -12.59
CA PRO A 147 2.30 9.54 -12.95
C PRO A 147 3.16 9.91 -11.73
N PHE A 148 2.67 9.68 -10.51
CA PHE A 148 3.41 9.93 -9.27
C PHE A 148 4.15 8.67 -8.75
N LEU A 149 4.27 7.61 -9.58
CA LEU A 149 4.66 6.24 -9.19
C LEU A 149 6.15 5.91 -9.11
N PHE A 150 7.07 6.81 -9.46
CA PHE A 150 8.37 6.33 -9.92
C PHE A 150 9.39 6.00 -8.81
N GLU A 151 9.43 6.76 -7.71
CA GLU A 151 10.57 6.70 -6.76
C GLU A 151 10.67 5.37 -5.99
N GLY A 152 9.57 4.61 -5.88
CA GLY A 152 9.56 3.29 -5.25
C GLY A 152 10.10 2.15 -6.13
N TYR A 153 10.36 2.43 -7.41
CA TYR A 153 10.78 1.47 -8.44
C TYR A 153 12.17 1.76 -9.03
N ASP A 154 12.84 2.83 -8.59
CA ASP A 154 14.11 3.32 -9.17
C ASP A 154 15.22 2.24 -9.29
N HIS A 155 15.13 1.17 -8.49
CA HIS A 155 16.08 0.06 -8.46
C HIS A 155 15.72 -1.11 -9.40
N ILE A 156 14.69 -0.95 -10.25
CA ILE A 156 14.17 -2.00 -11.12
C ILE A 156 14.47 -1.62 -12.58
N ASP A 157 15.44 -2.29 -13.18
CA ASP A 157 15.92 -1.97 -14.53
C ASP A 157 14.81 -2.04 -15.59
N ASP A 158 13.98 -3.08 -15.57
CA ASP A 158 12.88 -3.25 -16.53
C ASP A 158 11.86 -2.11 -16.42
N PHE A 159 11.59 -1.64 -15.20
CA PHE A 159 10.75 -0.47 -14.97
C PHE A 159 11.41 0.79 -15.51
N ASN A 160 12.70 1.00 -15.25
CA ASN A 160 13.43 2.18 -15.74
C ASN A 160 13.54 2.22 -17.28
N GLN A 161 13.53 1.07 -17.94
CA GLN A 161 13.52 0.97 -19.40
C GLN A 161 12.15 1.29 -20.00
N ASN A 162 11.08 0.65 -19.50
CA ASN A 162 9.71 0.92 -19.94
C ASN A 162 8.71 0.72 -18.78
N PRO A 163 8.38 1.79 -18.01
CA PRO A 163 7.48 1.69 -16.86
C PRO A 163 6.09 1.19 -17.25
N TYR A 164 5.63 1.52 -18.46
CA TYR A 164 4.31 1.17 -18.96
C TYR A 164 4.20 -0.31 -19.22
N GLN A 165 5.15 -0.83 -19.99
CA GLN A 165 5.22 -2.25 -20.28
C GLN A 165 5.42 -3.06 -18.99
N TYR A 166 6.33 -2.63 -18.10
CA TYR A 166 6.56 -3.31 -16.83
C TYR A 166 5.29 -3.34 -15.96
N LEU A 167 4.67 -2.19 -15.69
CA LEU A 167 3.46 -2.14 -14.85
C LEU A 167 2.28 -2.83 -15.52
N ASN A 168 2.18 -2.77 -16.85
CA ASN A 168 1.23 -3.57 -17.59
C ASN A 168 1.52 -5.04 -17.33
N GLU A 169 2.71 -5.59 -17.56
CA GLU A 169 2.97 -7.02 -17.40
C GLU A 169 2.80 -7.51 -15.95
N VAL A 170 3.21 -6.72 -14.96
CA VAL A 170 3.03 -7.04 -13.54
C VAL A 170 1.56 -7.03 -13.10
N ASN A 171 0.71 -6.19 -13.73
CA ASN A 171 -0.71 -6.05 -13.36
C ASN A 171 -1.69 -6.66 -14.39
N SER A 172 -1.23 -7.00 -15.59
CA SER A 172 -2.10 -7.30 -16.73
C SER A 172 -2.61 -8.71 -16.61
N LYS A 173 -3.92 -8.78 -16.35
CA LYS A 173 -4.69 -9.96 -15.98
C LYS A 173 -4.47 -10.25 -14.51
N GLU A 174 -5.25 -9.58 -13.65
CA GLU A 174 -5.67 -10.27 -12.42
C GLU A 174 -6.16 -11.64 -12.87
N PRO A 175 -5.44 -12.72 -12.51
CA PRO A 175 -5.82 -14.03 -12.99
C PRO A 175 -7.24 -14.29 -12.51
N LYS A 176 -8.09 -14.79 -13.40
CA LYS A 176 -9.42 -15.23 -13.00
C LYS A 176 -9.23 -16.32 -11.96
N TYR A 177 -9.55 -16.01 -10.72
CA TYR A 177 -9.45 -16.94 -9.61
C TYR A 177 -10.36 -18.12 -9.88
N VAL A 178 -9.90 -19.30 -9.48
CA VAL A 178 -10.75 -20.49 -9.49
C VAL A 178 -11.31 -20.64 -8.08
N MET A 179 -12.63 -20.54 -7.95
CA MET A 179 -13.30 -20.89 -6.70
C MET A 179 -13.36 -22.42 -6.61
N THR A 180 -12.50 -23.02 -5.80
CA THR A 180 -12.40 -24.49 -5.68
C THR A 180 -13.40 -25.06 -4.68
N SER A 181 -13.89 -24.23 -3.75
CA SER A 181 -14.97 -24.54 -2.81
C SER A 181 -15.54 -23.24 -2.23
N PHE A 182 -16.54 -23.34 -1.34
CA PHE A 182 -17.19 -22.19 -0.72
C PHE A 182 -16.16 -21.26 -0.05
N ASN A 183 -15.98 -20.06 -0.62
CA ASN A 183 -15.00 -19.04 -0.21
C ASN A 183 -13.52 -19.49 -0.23
N ASN A 184 -13.16 -20.50 -1.01
CA ASN A 184 -11.76 -20.82 -1.27
C ASN A 184 -11.39 -20.46 -2.70
N PHE A 185 -10.45 -19.54 -2.82
CA PHE A 185 -9.95 -19.08 -4.11
C PHE A 185 -8.48 -19.47 -4.25
N GLU A 186 -8.17 -19.98 -5.44
CA GLU A 186 -6.83 -20.37 -5.83
C GLU A 186 -6.41 -19.61 -7.09
N TYR A 187 -5.14 -19.24 -7.13
CA TYR A 187 -4.53 -18.72 -8.35
C TYR A 187 -4.38 -19.86 -9.36
N PRO A 188 -4.69 -19.64 -10.65
CA PRO A 188 -4.32 -20.59 -11.67
C PRO A 188 -2.80 -20.75 -11.74
N GLU A 189 -2.32 -21.82 -12.36
CA GLU A 189 -0.91 -21.97 -12.72
C GLU A 189 -0.49 -20.84 -13.67
N ILE A 190 0.47 -20.02 -13.25
CA ILE A 190 1.01 -18.92 -14.06
C ILE A 190 2.51 -19.08 -14.10
N LYS A 191 3.07 -19.06 -15.31
CA LYS A 191 4.51 -19.00 -15.55
C LYS A 191 4.80 -17.81 -16.44
N SER A 192 5.30 -16.73 -15.85
CA SER A 192 5.63 -15.50 -16.56
C SER A 192 6.92 -14.90 -16.02
N ARG A 193 7.40 -13.85 -16.68
CA ARG A 193 8.62 -13.16 -16.27
C ARG A 193 8.51 -12.56 -14.86
N TYR A 194 7.35 -12.01 -14.50
CA TYR A 194 7.18 -11.20 -13.29
C TYR A 194 6.21 -11.79 -12.26
N TRP A 195 5.31 -12.67 -12.69
CA TRP A 195 4.33 -13.33 -11.81
C TRP A 195 4.32 -14.83 -12.08
N ASN A 196 4.59 -15.60 -11.04
CA ASN A 196 4.48 -17.04 -11.06
C ASN A 196 3.55 -17.50 -9.93
N SER A 197 2.68 -18.46 -10.24
CA SER A 197 1.84 -19.14 -9.27
C SER A 197 1.83 -20.62 -9.52
N GLU A 198 1.91 -21.37 -8.43
CA GLU A 198 1.90 -22.83 -8.39
C GLU A 198 1.07 -23.28 -7.18
N ASP A 199 0.32 -24.39 -7.32
CA ASP A 199 -0.51 -24.97 -6.27
C ASP A 199 -1.51 -23.98 -5.65
N GLY A 200 -2.07 -23.10 -6.48
CA GLY A 200 -3.05 -22.12 -6.03
C GLY A 200 -2.47 -20.91 -5.32
N LEU A 201 -1.14 -20.78 -5.19
CA LEU A 201 -0.45 -19.72 -4.47
C LEU A 201 0.50 -18.95 -5.38
N ARG A 202 0.72 -17.66 -5.09
CA ARG A 202 1.79 -16.90 -5.74
C ARG A 202 3.14 -17.40 -5.20
N LYS A 203 4.11 -17.62 -6.10
CA LYS A 203 5.37 -18.27 -5.77
C LYS A 203 6.25 -17.40 -4.87
N THR A 204 6.82 -18.06 -3.87
CA THR A 204 7.93 -17.53 -3.06
C THR A 204 9.22 -18.23 -3.46
N ILE A 205 10.23 -17.48 -3.89
CA ILE A 205 11.56 -17.92 -4.29
C ILE A 205 12.32 -18.29 -3.02
N CYS A 206 12.73 -19.56 -2.92
CA CYS A 206 13.41 -20.14 -1.76
C CYS A 206 14.80 -20.63 -2.18
N ALA A 207 15.81 -20.46 -1.32
CA ALA A 207 17.15 -20.98 -1.54
C ALA A 207 17.28 -22.49 -1.26
N LYS A 208 16.42 -23.05 -0.40
CA LYS A 208 16.43 -24.46 0.01
C LYS A 208 15.20 -25.20 -0.52
N GLU A 209 15.32 -26.50 -0.74
CA GLU A 209 14.16 -27.35 -1.08
C GLU A 209 13.29 -27.68 0.13
N LYS A 210 13.90 -27.75 1.32
CA LYS A 210 13.25 -28.16 2.56
C LYS A 210 13.59 -27.17 3.67
N TYR A 211 12.58 -26.88 4.49
CA TYR A 211 12.66 -26.04 5.68
C TYR A 211 11.98 -26.78 6.82
N LYS A 212 12.41 -26.50 8.06
CA LYS A 212 11.84 -27.12 9.26
C LYS A 212 10.42 -26.62 9.54
N ASN A 213 10.21 -25.31 9.45
CA ASN A 213 8.97 -24.64 9.81
C ASN A 213 8.48 -23.74 8.67
N ASN A 214 7.26 -23.23 8.79
CA ASN A 214 6.61 -22.41 7.78
C ASN A 214 6.10 -21.08 8.36
N ILE A 215 6.07 -20.04 7.54
CA ILE A 215 5.42 -18.76 7.79
C ILE A 215 4.30 -18.60 6.77
N TYR A 216 3.06 -18.59 7.24
CA TYR A 216 1.88 -18.39 6.41
C TYR A 216 1.47 -16.93 6.45
N MET A 217 1.70 -16.20 5.34
CA MET A 217 1.25 -14.83 5.20
C MET A 217 -0.11 -14.81 4.51
N LEU A 218 -1.16 -14.63 5.30
CA LEU A 218 -2.52 -14.52 4.79
C LEU A 218 -2.84 -13.04 4.55
N GLY A 219 -3.57 -12.74 3.49
CA GLY A 219 -4.00 -11.37 3.23
C GLY A 219 -4.69 -11.21 1.90
N TYR A 220 -4.63 -10.01 1.35
CA TYR A 220 -5.26 -9.65 0.08
C TYR A 220 -4.21 -9.09 -0.89
N SER A 221 -4.59 -8.08 -1.67
CA SER A 221 -3.76 -7.40 -2.68
C SER A 221 -2.39 -6.93 -2.20
N ARG A 222 -2.21 -6.54 -0.93
CA ARG A 222 -0.89 -6.17 -0.36
C ARG A 222 0.04 -7.36 -0.22
N ILE A 223 -0.46 -8.46 0.34
CA ILE A 223 0.31 -9.71 0.47
C ILE A 223 0.54 -10.35 -0.90
N ARG A 224 -0.47 -10.26 -1.78
CA ARG A 224 -0.35 -10.63 -3.19
C ARG A 224 0.81 -9.88 -3.84
N GLY A 225 1.05 -8.63 -3.47
CA GLY A 225 2.04 -7.77 -4.09
C GLY A 225 1.54 -7.15 -5.39
N LEU A 226 0.33 -6.56 -5.38
CA LEU A 226 -0.16 -5.76 -6.51
C LEU A 226 0.89 -4.71 -6.89
N GLY A 227 1.16 -4.56 -8.19
CA GLY A 227 2.19 -3.64 -8.71
C GLY A 227 3.63 -4.08 -8.48
N SER A 228 3.89 -5.28 -7.97
CA SER A 228 5.25 -5.83 -7.78
C SER A 228 5.41 -7.19 -8.47
N GLU A 229 6.55 -7.42 -9.12
CA GLU A 229 6.96 -8.76 -9.55
C GLU A 229 7.30 -9.64 -8.33
N ASP A 230 7.40 -10.96 -8.54
CA ASP A 230 7.49 -11.94 -7.45
C ASP A 230 8.59 -11.58 -6.46
N LYS A 231 9.83 -11.37 -6.94
CA LYS A 231 10.99 -11.09 -6.09
C LYS A 231 10.80 -9.87 -5.19
N TYR A 232 9.93 -8.92 -5.52
CA TYR A 232 9.68 -7.71 -4.73
C TYR A 232 8.39 -7.74 -3.90
N THR A 233 7.70 -8.87 -3.81
CA THR A 233 6.57 -9.03 -2.88
C THR A 233 7.07 -9.15 -1.43
N ILE A 234 6.26 -8.73 -0.45
CA ILE A 234 6.62 -8.83 0.99
C ILE A 234 7.02 -10.28 1.36
N PRO A 235 6.26 -11.34 0.98
CA PRO A 235 6.66 -12.70 1.29
C PRO A 235 8.02 -13.10 0.72
N ASN A 236 8.35 -12.67 -0.51
CA ASN A 236 9.65 -12.96 -1.12
C ASN A 236 10.81 -12.21 -0.47
N GLN A 237 10.61 -10.94 -0.16
CA GLN A 237 11.60 -10.15 0.57
C GLN A 237 11.85 -10.73 1.97
N LEU A 238 10.81 -11.25 2.63
CA LEU A 238 10.96 -11.95 3.91
C LEU A 238 11.71 -13.28 3.76
N GLN A 239 11.40 -14.07 2.73
CA GLN A 239 12.12 -15.33 2.46
C GLN A 239 13.60 -15.08 2.19
N TYR A 240 13.93 -14.04 1.42
CA TYR A 240 15.31 -13.65 1.16
C TYR A 240 16.09 -13.39 2.45
N LEU A 241 15.53 -12.61 3.38
CA LEU A 241 16.16 -12.33 4.68
C LEU A 241 16.33 -13.60 5.54
N ILE A 242 15.36 -14.50 5.51
CA ILE A 242 15.40 -15.79 6.22
C ILE A 242 16.50 -16.69 5.64
N ASP A 243 16.62 -16.73 4.31
CA ASP A 243 17.63 -17.54 3.63
C ASP A 243 19.05 -16.97 3.84
N ASP A 244 19.21 -15.65 3.78
CA ASP A 244 20.49 -14.94 4.01
C ASP A 244 21.04 -15.20 5.42
N GLU A 245 20.15 -15.24 6.43
CA GLU A 245 20.48 -15.57 7.82
C GLU A 245 20.46 -17.09 8.10
N ASN A 246 20.39 -17.91 7.05
CA ASN A 246 20.39 -19.37 7.08
C ASN A 246 19.37 -19.98 8.07
N MET A 247 18.20 -19.37 8.20
CA MET A 247 17.12 -19.86 9.05
C MET A 247 16.32 -20.99 8.37
N GLU A 248 15.57 -21.74 9.17
CA GLU A 248 14.84 -22.95 8.73
C GLU A 248 13.33 -22.69 8.62
N TYR A 249 12.95 -21.58 7.99
CA TYR A 249 11.55 -21.20 7.72
C TYR A 249 11.26 -21.02 6.22
N ARG A 250 10.13 -21.54 5.75
CA ARG A 250 9.59 -21.25 4.41
C ARG A 250 8.40 -20.31 4.49
N VAL A 251 8.41 -19.23 3.72
CA VAL A 251 7.31 -18.26 3.65
C VAL A 251 6.36 -18.62 2.51
N TYR A 252 5.06 -18.58 2.79
CA TYR A 252 4.01 -18.80 1.80
C TYR A 252 3.12 -17.56 1.64
N ASN A 253 2.87 -17.20 0.38
CA ASN A 253 1.95 -16.13 0.00
C ASN A 253 0.51 -16.66 -0.14
N TYR A 254 -0.24 -16.66 0.97
CA TYR A 254 -1.65 -17.07 1.03
C TYR A 254 -2.61 -15.89 0.77
N ALA A 255 -2.25 -14.98 -0.15
CA ALA A 255 -3.15 -13.90 -0.54
C ALA A 255 -4.43 -14.42 -1.18
N GLN A 256 -5.57 -13.86 -0.79
CA GLN A 256 -6.88 -14.13 -1.36
C GLN A 256 -7.32 -12.97 -2.28
N PRO A 257 -8.16 -13.25 -3.30
CA PRO A 257 -8.82 -12.19 -4.05
C PRO A 257 -9.59 -11.25 -3.13
N TYR A 258 -9.70 -10.01 -3.58
CA TYR A 258 -10.62 -9.06 -2.99
C TYR A 258 -11.95 -9.16 -3.73
N GLU A 259 -12.96 -9.78 -3.13
CA GLU A 259 -14.34 -9.71 -3.63
C GLU A 259 -15.06 -8.53 -2.99
N GLU A 260 -15.71 -7.68 -3.81
CA GLU A 260 -16.30 -6.41 -3.39
C GLU A 260 -17.38 -6.57 -2.30
N ASP A 261 -18.06 -7.73 -2.27
CA ASP A 261 -19.14 -8.04 -1.32
C ASP A 261 -18.64 -8.60 0.03
N LEU A 262 -17.44 -9.22 0.06
CA LEU A 262 -16.81 -9.78 1.26
C LEU A 262 -15.58 -8.93 1.66
N GLN A 263 -15.79 -7.62 1.68
CA GLN A 263 -14.77 -6.60 1.98
C GLN A 263 -13.84 -7.01 3.12
N ALA A 264 -12.53 -7.08 2.83
CA ALA A 264 -11.39 -7.16 3.77
C ALA A 264 -11.67 -7.75 5.17
N SER A 265 -12.46 -8.83 5.23
CA SER A 265 -12.91 -9.42 6.47
C SER A 265 -11.90 -10.45 6.94
N ILE A 266 -11.59 -10.45 8.22
CA ILE A 266 -10.68 -11.47 8.76
C ILE A 266 -11.28 -12.89 8.68
N ILE A 267 -12.60 -13.01 8.49
CA ILE A 267 -13.31 -14.31 8.49
C ILE A 267 -12.90 -15.19 7.30
N PRO A 268 -12.96 -14.75 6.02
CA PRO A 268 -12.42 -15.54 4.90
C PRO A 268 -10.97 -16.00 5.10
N LEU A 269 -10.11 -15.12 5.65
CA LEU A 269 -8.72 -15.50 5.94
C LEU A 269 -8.62 -16.55 7.04
N PHE A 270 -9.49 -16.49 8.07
CA PHE A 270 -9.56 -17.54 9.08
C PHE A 270 -10.08 -18.86 8.50
N MET A 271 -11.05 -18.83 7.59
CA MET A 271 -11.51 -20.03 6.89
C MET A 271 -10.37 -20.65 6.08
N LYS A 272 -9.57 -19.83 5.37
CA LYS A 272 -8.39 -20.29 4.66
C LYS A 272 -7.34 -20.88 5.62
N LEU A 273 -7.08 -20.22 6.75
CA LEU A 273 -6.16 -20.71 7.77
C LEU A 273 -6.53 -22.12 8.26
N LYS A 274 -7.83 -22.43 8.43
CA LYS A 274 -8.29 -23.76 8.86
C LYS A 274 -8.02 -24.89 7.85
N GLN A 275 -7.72 -24.55 6.60
CA GLN A 275 -7.39 -25.51 5.55
C GLN A 275 -5.87 -25.75 5.45
N ILE A 276 -5.06 -24.94 6.12
CA ILE A 276 -3.61 -25.07 6.15
C ILE A 276 -3.23 -26.13 7.18
N LYS A 277 -2.34 -27.05 6.81
CA LYS A 277 -1.76 -28.01 7.73
C LYS A 277 -0.69 -27.33 8.59
N LEU A 278 -1.09 -26.88 9.76
CA LEU A 278 -0.20 -26.27 10.76
C LEU A 278 0.62 -27.31 11.52
N ASN A 279 1.89 -27.00 11.79
CA ASN A 279 2.78 -27.78 12.65
C ASN A 279 3.30 -26.93 13.82
N GLU A 280 3.73 -27.59 14.89
CA GLU A 280 4.36 -26.93 16.04
C GLU A 280 5.58 -26.12 15.59
N GLY A 281 5.62 -24.84 15.97
CA GLY A 281 6.69 -23.92 15.57
C GLY A 281 6.44 -23.15 14.27
N ASP A 282 5.35 -23.42 13.53
CA ASP A 282 4.94 -22.55 12.41
C ASP A 282 4.54 -21.15 12.92
N ILE A 283 4.47 -20.20 11.98
CA ILE A 283 4.07 -18.81 12.22
C ILE A 283 2.94 -18.42 11.26
N VAL A 284 1.93 -17.73 11.78
CA VAL A 284 0.83 -17.18 10.99
C VAL A 284 0.85 -15.65 11.10
N ILE A 285 0.81 -14.98 9.96
CA ILE A 285 0.70 -13.52 9.87
C ILE A 285 -0.64 -13.18 9.21
N LEU A 286 -1.47 -12.42 9.91
CA LEU A 286 -2.78 -11.97 9.44
C LEU A 286 -2.85 -10.43 9.35
N PRO A 287 -3.65 -9.90 8.41
CA PRO A 287 -3.76 -8.47 8.21
C PRO A 287 -4.77 -7.86 9.19
N ALA A 288 -4.43 -6.71 9.76
CA ALA A 288 -5.42 -5.74 10.16
C ALA A 288 -5.66 -4.80 8.99
N THR A 289 -6.91 -4.68 8.57
CA THR A 289 -7.32 -3.59 7.69
C THR A 289 -8.43 -2.83 8.36
N HIS A 290 -8.38 -1.51 8.28
CA HIS A 290 -9.50 -0.68 8.71
C HIS A 290 -10.18 -0.05 7.50
N LYS A 291 -11.48 0.13 7.65
CA LYS A 291 -12.23 1.17 6.93
C LYS A 291 -12.26 2.41 7.83
N PRO A 292 -11.98 3.61 7.29
CA PRO A 292 -12.16 4.84 8.04
C PRO A 292 -13.60 4.90 8.56
N GLY A 293 -13.78 4.93 9.89
CA GLY A 293 -15.11 4.91 10.54
C GLY A 293 -15.34 3.72 11.48
N VAL A 294 -14.59 2.63 11.32
CA VAL A 294 -14.66 1.43 12.19
C VAL A 294 -14.45 1.77 13.67
N VAL A 295 -13.70 2.83 13.98
CA VAL A 295 -13.47 3.28 15.36
C VAL A 295 -14.74 3.65 16.13
N TYR A 296 -15.84 3.91 15.41
CA TYR A 296 -17.13 4.27 15.98
C TYR A 296 -18.14 3.12 15.94
N ASP A 297 -17.77 1.99 15.33
CA ASP A 297 -18.63 0.81 15.21
C ASP A 297 -18.26 -0.19 16.31
N TYR A 298 -18.94 -0.07 17.46
CA TYR A 298 -18.67 -0.92 18.62
C TYR A 298 -18.98 -2.41 18.34
N GLU A 299 -20.00 -2.70 17.52
CA GLU A 299 -20.38 -4.06 17.15
C GLU A 299 -19.28 -4.72 16.34
N TYR A 300 -18.74 -3.99 15.35
CA TYR A 300 -17.56 -4.44 14.61
C TYR A 300 -16.36 -4.70 15.52
N ILE A 301 -16.07 -3.79 16.47
CA ILE A 301 -14.94 -3.95 17.40
C ILE A 301 -15.11 -5.20 18.26
N LEU A 302 -16.31 -5.45 18.79
CA LEU A 302 -16.62 -6.65 19.57
C LEU A 302 -16.51 -7.91 18.72
N GLN A 303 -17.04 -7.89 17.49
CA GLN A 303 -16.98 -9.01 16.56
C GLN A 303 -15.53 -9.33 16.16
N LEU A 304 -14.72 -8.32 15.86
CA LEU A 304 -13.30 -8.47 15.54
C LEU A 304 -12.55 -9.05 16.74
N THR A 305 -12.78 -8.53 17.94
CA THR A 305 -12.17 -9.03 19.18
C THR A 305 -12.51 -10.51 19.41
N ALA A 306 -13.80 -10.87 19.31
CA ALA A 306 -14.25 -12.25 19.46
C ALA A 306 -13.68 -13.17 18.37
N THR A 307 -13.54 -12.66 17.14
CA THR A 307 -12.97 -13.42 16.03
C THR A 307 -11.47 -13.65 16.23
N LEU A 308 -10.70 -12.62 16.60
CA LEU A 308 -9.27 -12.75 16.89
C LEU A 308 -9.00 -13.70 18.06
N LYS A 309 -9.86 -13.69 19.09
CA LYS A 309 -9.79 -14.70 20.17
C LYS A 309 -9.91 -16.13 19.64
N LYS A 310 -10.86 -16.38 18.73
CA LYS A 310 -11.05 -17.71 18.11
C LYS A 310 -9.84 -18.10 17.25
N ILE A 311 -9.26 -17.16 16.51
CA ILE A 311 -8.06 -17.40 15.70
C ILE A 311 -6.87 -17.73 16.60
N LYS A 312 -6.66 -16.97 17.67
CA LYS A 312 -5.60 -17.22 18.65
C LYS A 312 -5.72 -18.61 19.28
N LEU A 313 -6.92 -18.97 19.78
CA LEU A 313 -7.19 -20.31 20.32
C LEU A 313 -6.92 -21.41 19.29
N TYR A 314 -7.28 -21.18 18.02
CA TYR A 314 -6.96 -22.12 16.95
C TYR A 314 -5.44 -22.28 16.78
N CYS A 315 -4.67 -21.18 16.71
CA CYS A 315 -3.20 -21.24 16.57
C CYS A 315 -2.54 -21.90 17.79
N ASP A 316 -3.00 -21.62 19.01
CA ASP A 316 -2.48 -22.18 20.26
C ASP A 316 -2.62 -23.70 20.30
N ASN A 317 -3.74 -24.26 19.79
CA ASN A 317 -3.94 -25.70 19.71
C ASN A 317 -2.89 -26.42 18.85
N TYR A 318 -2.29 -25.73 17.88
CA TYR A 318 -1.18 -26.23 17.06
C TYR A 318 0.18 -25.73 17.53
N LYS A 319 0.24 -24.96 18.64
CA LYS A 319 1.45 -24.29 19.14
C LYS A 319 2.13 -23.43 18.08
N VAL A 320 1.33 -22.71 17.31
CA VAL A 320 1.75 -21.80 16.26
C VAL A 320 1.74 -20.37 16.78
N LYS A 321 2.76 -19.58 16.42
CA LYS A 321 2.77 -18.16 16.78
C LYS A 321 1.86 -17.36 15.84
N LEU A 322 1.07 -16.46 16.42
CA LEU A 322 0.18 -15.57 15.66
C LEU A 322 0.67 -14.12 15.73
N TYR A 323 0.87 -13.51 14.56
CA TYR A 323 1.15 -12.09 14.39
C TYR A 323 0.02 -11.41 13.63
N PHE A 324 -0.26 -10.18 14.02
CA PHE A 324 -1.22 -9.31 13.36
C PHE A 324 -0.51 -8.03 12.91
N ILE A 325 -0.56 -7.73 11.61
CA ILE A 325 0.12 -6.57 11.02
C ILE A 325 -0.90 -5.52 10.57
N TYR A 326 -0.73 -4.29 11.01
CA TYR A 326 -1.64 -3.21 10.65
C TYR A 326 -1.23 -2.53 9.34
N TRP A 327 -2.00 -2.81 8.28
CA TRP A 327 -1.71 -2.25 6.96
C TRP A 327 -2.15 -0.80 6.87
N GLN A 328 -1.15 0.07 6.88
CA GLN A 328 -1.31 1.51 6.72
C GLN A 328 -1.57 1.91 5.27
N ARG A 329 -2.37 2.95 5.10
CA ARG A 329 -2.72 3.64 3.86
C ARG A 329 -2.03 5.00 3.84
N ILE A 330 -2.16 5.72 2.73
CA ILE A 330 -1.54 7.04 2.60
C ILE A 330 -1.99 8.04 3.68
N PHE A 331 -3.21 7.91 4.22
CA PHE A 331 -3.72 8.76 5.31
C PHE A 331 -3.13 8.47 6.67
N ASP A 332 -2.55 7.30 6.87
CA ASP A 332 -1.87 6.99 8.11
C ASP A 332 -0.58 7.81 8.26
N LYS A 333 -0.09 8.41 7.17
CA LYS A 333 1.10 9.25 7.18
C LYS A 333 0.79 10.62 7.80
N PRO A 334 1.58 11.07 8.80
CA PRO A 334 1.34 12.35 9.47
C PRO A 334 1.52 13.53 8.51
N ILE A 335 2.53 13.44 7.64
CA ILE A 335 2.86 14.45 6.64
C ILE A 335 2.98 13.76 5.29
N CYS A 336 2.12 14.14 4.35
CA CYS A 336 2.25 13.72 2.96
C CYS A 336 3.03 14.79 2.19
N THR A 337 3.86 14.36 1.25
CA THR A 337 4.44 15.26 0.25
C THR A 337 3.38 15.67 -0.79
N ASP A 338 3.69 16.69 -1.60
CA ASP A 338 2.84 17.08 -2.72
C ASP A 338 2.63 15.93 -3.71
N LYS A 339 3.67 15.13 -3.99
CA LYS A 339 3.56 13.97 -4.87
C LYS A 339 2.64 12.89 -4.30
N GLU A 340 2.71 12.62 -3.00
CA GLU A 340 1.84 11.67 -2.31
C GLU A 340 0.39 12.15 -2.28
N LEU A 341 0.17 13.45 -2.08
CA LEU A 341 -1.16 14.04 -2.15
C LEU A 341 -1.74 13.97 -3.58
N ASN A 342 -0.89 14.20 -4.58
CA ASN A 342 -1.27 14.10 -5.99
C ASN A 342 -1.57 12.64 -6.39
N LEU A 343 -0.77 11.68 -5.93
CA LEU A 343 -1.02 10.23 -6.08
C LEU A 343 -2.43 9.89 -5.61
N TYR A 344 -2.81 10.40 -4.44
CA TYR A 344 -4.12 10.19 -3.87
C TYR A 344 -5.25 10.85 -4.68
N ASN A 345 -5.09 12.13 -5.00
CA ASN A 345 -6.11 12.90 -5.71
C ASN A 345 -6.35 12.34 -7.11
N TYR A 346 -5.30 11.85 -7.78
CA TYR A 346 -5.43 11.13 -9.04
C TYR A 346 -6.39 9.94 -8.88
N PHE A 347 -6.15 9.05 -7.91
CA PHE A 347 -7.00 7.89 -7.67
C PHE A 347 -8.47 8.28 -7.38
N LYS A 348 -8.72 9.35 -6.62
CA LYS A 348 -10.09 9.81 -6.35
C LYS A 348 -10.80 10.36 -7.58
N VAL A 349 -10.12 11.17 -8.38
CA VAL A 349 -10.68 11.68 -9.65
C VAL A 349 -11.04 10.51 -10.57
N VAL A 350 -10.15 9.52 -10.66
CA VAL A 350 -10.36 8.28 -11.40
C VAL A 350 -11.60 7.52 -10.91
N CYS A 351 -11.79 7.41 -9.60
CA CYS A 351 -12.96 6.79 -8.99
C CYS A 351 -14.21 7.67 -8.95
N LYS A 352 -14.19 8.87 -9.57
CA LYS A 352 -15.27 9.88 -9.53
C LYS A 352 -15.65 10.32 -8.11
N GLU A 353 -14.69 10.31 -7.22
CA GLU A 353 -14.84 10.73 -5.83
C GLU A 353 -14.34 12.16 -5.61
N ARG A 354 -14.78 12.80 -4.52
CA ARG A 354 -14.34 14.14 -4.16
C ARG A 354 -12.85 14.15 -3.80
N ARG A 355 -12.13 15.18 -4.27
CA ARG A 355 -10.76 15.47 -3.82
C ARG A 355 -10.75 15.72 -2.33
N ILE A 356 -9.68 15.31 -1.66
CA ILE A 356 -9.47 15.57 -0.24
C ILE A 356 -8.69 16.87 -0.10
N ASN A 357 -9.21 17.77 0.73
CA ASN A 357 -8.47 18.94 1.20
C ASN A 357 -7.67 18.59 2.48
N GLU A 358 -6.82 19.51 2.90
CA GLU A 358 -5.95 19.30 4.08
C GLU A 358 -6.73 19.00 5.36
N GLU A 359 -7.88 19.66 5.56
CA GLU A 359 -8.76 19.42 6.70
C GLU A 359 -9.31 17.98 6.72
N SER A 360 -9.84 17.51 5.59
CA SER A 360 -10.35 16.14 5.45
C SER A 360 -9.21 15.12 5.61
N ARG A 361 -8.01 15.42 5.10
CA ARG A 361 -6.82 14.57 5.28
C ARG A 361 -6.50 14.41 6.76
N GLN A 362 -6.41 15.52 7.50
CA GLN A 362 -6.10 15.51 8.92
C GLN A 362 -7.16 14.77 9.75
N TYR A 363 -8.43 14.89 9.35
CA TYR A 363 -9.51 14.09 9.92
C TYR A 363 -9.29 12.59 9.71
N TYR A 364 -9.04 12.14 8.48
CA TYR A 364 -8.79 10.72 8.19
C TYR A 364 -7.52 10.19 8.87
N HIS A 365 -6.47 11.00 8.94
CA HIS A 365 -5.24 10.66 9.67
C HIS A 365 -5.52 10.41 11.16
N THR A 366 -6.32 11.29 11.78
CA THR A 366 -6.75 11.12 13.17
C THR A 366 -7.56 9.83 13.37
N LEU A 367 -8.45 9.49 12.43
CA LEU A 367 -9.19 8.24 12.48
C LEU A 367 -8.29 7.01 12.31
N ALA A 368 -7.28 7.10 11.45
CA ALA A 368 -6.33 6.03 11.20
C ALA A 368 -5.48 5.74 12.45
N ILE A 369 -4.96 6.78 13.11
CA ILE A 369 -4.25 6.63 14.40
C ILE A 369 -5.16 5.99 15.46
N LYS A 370 -6.41 6.46 15.59
CA LYS A 370 -7.37 5.88 16.55
C LYS A 370 -7.63 4.40 16.24
N SER A 371 -7.81 4.06 14.95
CA SER A 371 -8.01 2.69 14.49
C SER A 371 -6.81 1.81 14.87
N SER A 372 -5.58 2.25 14.54
CA SER A 372 -4.35 1.52 14.87
C SER A 372 -4.23 1.24 16.37
N LYS A 373 -4.50 2.25 17.22
CA LYS A 373 -4.51 2.08 18.68
C LYS A 373 -5.54 1.07 19.17
N ILE A 374 -6.76 1.11 18.62
CA ILE A 374 -7.82 0.16 18.97
C ILE A 374 -7.40 -1.26 18.56
N ILE A 375 -6.94 -1.47 17.33
CA ILE A 375 -6.49 -2.77 16.85
C ILE A 375 -5.33 -3.31 17.70
N LYS A 376 -4.35 -2.46 18.03
CA LYS A 376 -3.24 -2.83 18.92
C LYS A 376 -3.75 -3.25 20.30
N GLY A 377 -4.73 -2.53 20.85
CA GLY A 377 -5.41 -2.89 22.10
C GLY A 377 -6.12 -4.24 22.04
N ILE A 378 -6.83 -4.52 20.94
CA ILE A 378 -7.49 -5.82 20.73
C ILE A 378 -6.45 -6.95 20.66
N CYS A 379 -5.34 -6.74 19.95
CA CYS A 379 -4.25 -7.72 19.89
C CYS A 379 -3.67 -7.99 21.28
N LEU A 380 -3.40 -6.93 22.05
CA LEU A 380 -2.88 -7.03 23.42
C LEU A 380 -3.81 -7.84 24.34
N VAL A 381 -5.12 -7.55 24.32
CA VAL A 381 -6.12 -8.25 25.14
C VAL A 381 -6.22 -9.74 24.78
N ASN A 382 -5.94 -10.10 23.53
CA ASN A 382 -5.96 -11.49 23.06
C ASN A 382 -4.57 -12.14 23.03
N GLU A 383 -3.55 -11.50 23.60
CA GLU A 383 -2.16 -12.00 23.61
C GLU A 383 -1.63 -12.33 22.20
N ILE A 384 -1.99 -11.49 21.22
CA ILE A 384 -1.55 -11.60 19.83
C ILE A 384 -0.40 -10.62 19.60
N ASN A 385 0.67 -11.09 18.96
CA ASN A 385 1.80 -10.22 18.59
C ASN A 385 1.36 -9.19 17.55
N TYR A 386 1.75 -7.94 17.72
CA TYR A 386 1.34 -6.83 16.85
C TYR A 386 2.53 -6.23 16.13
N ILE A 387 2.45 -6.16 14.80
CA ILE A 387 3.48 -5.58 13.94
C ILE A 387 2.98 -4.21 13.45
N ASP A 388 3.74 -3.16 13.76
CA ASP A 388 3.43 -1.77 13.43
C ASP A 388 4.40 -1.22 12.37
N PRO A 389 3.98 -1.07 11.10
CA PRO A 389 4.85 -0.51 10.07
C PRO A 389 4.99 1.03 10.14
N SER A 390 4.41 1.69 11.15
CA SER A 390 4.39 3.17 11.26
C SER A 390 5.76 3.85 11.33
N SER A 391 6.81 3.12 11.71
CA SER A 391 8.18 3.66 11.70
C SER A 391 8.62 4.07 10.30
N MET A 392 8.24 3.32 9.26
CA MET A 392 8.55 3.62 7.85
C MET A 392 7.94 4.97 7.40
N PHE A 393 6.83 5.37 8.01
CA PHE A 393 6.08 6.56 7.62
C PHE A 393 6.69 7.85 8.16
N SER A 394 7.56 7.72 9.16
CA SER A 394 8.32 8.82 9.75
C SER A 394 9.72 8.94 9.16
N ASP A 395 10.16 7.98 8.33
CA ASP A 395 11.46 8.05 7.65
C ASP A 395 11.36 8.94 6.40
N SER A 396 12.04 10.08 6.42
CA SER A 396 12.08 11.00 5.29
C SER A 396 12.68 10.39 4.03
N LYS A 397 13.53 9.36 4.14
CA LYS A 397 14.09 8.63 2.98
C LYS A 397 13.05 7.82 2.22
N MET A 398 11.93 7.51 2.87
CA MET A 398 10.80 6.77 2.30
C MET A 398 9.72 7.68 1.71
N ASN A 399 9.86 9.00 1.79
CA ASN A 399 8.96 9.93 1.11
C ASN A 399 8.85 9.62 -0.38
N ASN A 400 7.62 9.57 -0.90
CA ASN A 400 7.27 9.22 -2.29
C ASN A 400 7.61 7.77 -2.71
N LYS A 401 8.17 6.97 -1.81
CA LYS A 401 8.58 5.59 -2.10
C LYS A 401 7.67 4.56 -1.46
N ILE A 402 6.72 4.96 -0.62
CA ILE A 402 5.90 4.01 0.12
C ILE A 402 4.80 3.40 -0.75
N PHE A 403 4.08 4.25 -1.48
CA PHE A 403 2.78 3.91 -2.05
C PHE A 403 2.78 3.92 -3.57
N ILE A 404 2.01 2.99 -4.14
CA ILE A 404 1.71 2.98 -5.58
C ILE A 404 0.27 3.46 -5.87
N ASP A 405 -0.57 3.41 -4.86
CA ASP A 405 -1.90 4.01 -4.84
C ASP A 405 -2.26 4.26 -3.37
N PRO A 406 -3.49 4.71 -3.03
CA PRO A 406 -3.83 5.03 -1.65
C PRO A 406 -3.68 3.88 -0.64
N GLY A 407 -3.55 2.63 -1.09
CA GLY A 407 -3.54 1.45 -0.23
C GLY A 407 -2.43 0.44 -0.49
N HIS A 408 -1.77 0.44 -1.64
CA HIS A 408 -0.77 -0.57 -2.01
C HIS A 408 0.65 -0.02 -1.95
N TYR A 409 1.59 -0.91 -1.66
CA TYR A 409 2.98 -0.58 -1.42
C TYR A 409 3.84 -0.75 -2.68
N SER A 410 4.87 0.07 -2.78
CA SER A 410 5.90 -0.11 -3.81
C SER A 410 6.81 -1.30 -3.49
N PRO A 411 7.61 -1.78 -4.46
CA PRO A 411 8.70 -2.71 -4.23
C PRO A 411 9.62 -2.31 -3.06
N LYS A 412 10.03 -1.03 -3.00
CA LYS A 412 10.90 -0.54 -1.93
C LYS A 412 10.24 -0.59 -0.55
N ALA A 413 8.95 -0.30 -0.49
CA ALA A 413 8.19 -0.38 0.76
C ALA A 413 7.96 -1.83 1.20
N ASN A 414 7.76 -2.75 0.25
CA ASN A 414 7.66 -4.19 0.56
C ASN A 414 8.94 -4.72 1.22
N GLU A 415 10.11 -4.28 0.74
CA GLU A 415 11.42 -4.61 1.34
C GLU A 415 11.50 -4.12 2.81
N GLU A 416 11.16 -2.85 3.07
CA GLU A 416 11.23 -2.28 4.44
C GLU A 416 10.22 -2.94 5.39
N ILE A 417 9.02 -3.26 4.91
CA ILE A 417 8.03 -4.02 5.67
C ILE A 417 8.53 -5.43 5.98
N ALA A 418 9.15 -6.12 5.02
CA ALA A 418 9.73 -7.44 5.24
C ALA A 418 10.85 -7.41 6.28
N LYS A 419 11.73 -6.40 6.24
CA LYS A 419 12.77 -6.19 7.28
C LYS A 419 12.14 -6.00 8.65
N LEU A 420 11.08 -5.19 8.75
CA LEU A 420 10.39 -4.96 10.01
C LEU A 420 9.72 -6.25 10.54
N ILE A 421 9.08 -7.03 9.69
CA ILE A 421 8.51 -8.35 10.06
C ILE A 421 9.62 -9.28 10.55
N PHE A 422 10.73 -9.36 9.83
CA PHE A 422 11.89 -10.17 10.20
C PHE A 422 12.44 -9.78 11.59
N GLN A 423 12.62 -8.48 11.83
CA GLN A 423 13.08 -7.94 13.11
C GLN A 423 12.12 -8.28 14.27
N GLU A 424 10.81 -8.17 14.06
CA GLU A 424 9.82 -8.52 15.08
C GLU A 424 9.85 -10.02 15.41
N ILE A 425 9.88 -10.89 14.39
CA ILE A 425 9.77 -12.34 14.56
C ILE A 425 11.04 -12.97 15.11
N PHE A 426 12.22 -12.54 14.64
CA PHE A 426 13.46 -13.25 14.93
C PHE A 426 14.38 -12.50 15.88
N ILE A 427 14.41 -11.15 15.82
CA ILE A 427 15.32 -10.36 16.65
C ILE A 427 14.68 -10.01 17.99
N LYS A 428 13.52 -9.33 17.97
CA LYS A 428 12.87 -8.87 19.22
C LYS A 428 12.37 -10.04 20.06
N ASP A 429 11.75 -11.02 19.43
CA ASP A 429 11.35 -12.26 20.10
C ASP A 429 12.55 -13.04 20.65
N GLY A 430 13.66 -13.09 19.91
CA GLY A 430 14.91 -13.71 20.36
C GLY A 430 15.48 -13.00 21.59
N VAL A 431 15.59 -11.67 21.54
CA VAL A 431 16.05 -10.85 22.67
C VAL A 431 15.13 -11.01 23.88
N LYS A 432 13.80 -11.03 23.68
CA LYS A 432 12.85 -11.24 24.76
C LYS A 432 13.03 -12.61 25.40
N LEU A 433 13.17 -13.68 24.61
CA LEU A 433 13.43 -15.03 25.11
C LEU A 433 14.74 -15.12 25.89
N ILE A 434 15.81 -14.45 25.43
CA ILE A 434 17.09 -14.37 26.14
C ILE A 434 16.92 -13.61 27.46
N CYS A 435 16.24 -12.46 27.45
CA CYS A 435 15.97 -11.67 28.65
C CYS A 435 15.12 -12.43 29.67
N ASP A 436 14.06 -13.11 29.23
CA ASP A 436 13.18 -13.91 30.09
C ASP A 436 13.93 -15.11 30.68
N SER A 437 14.74 -15.80 29.87
CA SER A 437 15.58 -16.91 30.33
C SER A 437 16.65 -16.43 31.33
N ASN A 438 17.27 -15.28 31.07
CA ASN A 438 18.25 -14.68 31.96
C ASN A 438 17.59 -14.25 33.28
N ASN A 439 16.42 -13.63 33.23
CA ASN A 439 15.65 -13.24 34.42
C ASN A 439 15.23 -14.48 35.25
N GLN A 440 14.77 -15.55 34.61
CA GLN A 440 14.48 -16.81 35.30
C GLN A 440 15.73 -17.42 35.93
N TRP A 441 16.87 -17.39 35.24
CA TRP A 441 18.13 -17.87 35.77
C TRP A 441 18.60 -17.03 36.97
N ILE A 442 18.59 -15.70 36.86
CA ILE A 442 18.90 -14.77 37.95
C ILE A 442 17.98 -15.04 39.14
N GLN A 443 16.67 -15.17 38.91
CA GLN A 443 15.71 -15.46 39.98
C GLN A 443 15.98 -16.82 40.64
N LYS A 444 16.36 -17.83 39.86
CA LYS A 444 16.78 -19.14 40.40
C LYS A 444 18.05 -19.01 41.26
N GLN A 445 19.04 -18.22 40.83
CA GLN A 445 20.25 -17.97 41.62
C GLN A 445 19.96 -17.19 42.91
N ILE A 446 19.09 -16.18 42.84
CA ILE A 446 18.61 -15.44 44.02
C ILE A 446 17.90 -16.40 44.97
N ASN A 447 16.97 -17.22 44.49
CA ASN A 447 16.24 -18.18 45.31
C ASN A 447 17.18 -19.21 45.96
N THR A 448 18.18 -19.72 45.22
CA THR A 448 19.18 -20.64 45.76
C THR A 448 20.04 -19.96 46.84
N ARG A 449 20.52 -18.73 46.60
CA ARG A 449 21.29 -17.97 47.59
C ARG A 449 20.46 -17.59 48.81
N LEU A 450 19.20 -17.21 48.63
CA LEU A 450 18.27 -16.95 49.73
C LEU A 450 18.04 -18.23 50.55
N LYS A 451 17.89 -19.40 49.92
CA LYS A 451 17.82 -20.69 50.64
C LYS A 451 19.10 -21.04 51.40
N MET A 452 20.27 -20.58 50.93
CA MET A 452 21.54 -20.79 51.63
C MET A 452 21.76 -19.81 52.79
N ILE A 453 21.25 -18.58 52.68
CA ILE A 453 21.44 -17.51 53.68
C ILE A 453 20.33 -17.54 54.75
N LEU A 454 19.11 -17.88 54.35
CA LEU A 454 17.97 -18.05 55.25
C LEU A 454 17.99 -19.49 55.77
N THR A 455 18.74 -19.73 56.84
CA THR A 455 18.59 -20.96 57.63
C THR A 455 17.16 -21.07 58.16
N ASP A 456 16.71 -22.27 58.54
CA ASP A 456 15.36 -22.49 59.11
C ASP A 456 15.04 -21.51 60.26
N GLU A 457 16.06 -21.12 61.01
CA GLU A 457 15.97 -20.13 62.09
C GLU A 457 15.64 -18.71 61.58
N VAL A 458 16.25 -18.29 60.46
CA VAL A 458 15.97 -16.98 59.86
C VAL A 458 14.61 -16.98 59.18
N TYR A 459 14.23 -18.10 58.56
CA TYR A 459 12.90 -18.27 57.97
C TYR A 459 11.80 -18.18 59.05
N TYR A 460 11.98 -18.82 60.20
CA TYR A 460 11.08 -18.73 61.35
C TYR A 460 10.98 -17.30 61.91
N LYS A 461 12.10 -16.58 62.01
CA LYS A 461 12.12 -15.18 62.47
C LYS A 461 11.40 -14.24 61.49
N LEU A 462 11.59 -14.45 60.19
CA LEU A 462 10.95 -13.65 59.14
C LEU A 462 9.44 -13.92 59.09
N ASP A 463 9.02 -15.18 59.21
CA ASP A 463 7.61 -15.57 59.20
C ASP A 463 6.86 -15.03 60.45
N LYS A 464 7.52 -15.05 61.61
CA LYS A 464 7.03 -14.41 62.83
C LYS A 464 6.88 -12.90 62.66
N TYR A 465 7.85 -12.23 62.02
CA TYR A 465 7.80 -10.80 61.74
C TYR A 465 6.65 -10.43 60.78
N VAL A 466 6.50 -11.16 59.67
CA VAL A 466 5.40 -10.97 58.70
C VAL A 466 4.04 -11.23 59.35
N THR A 467 3.93 -12.25 60.20
CA THR A 467 2.70 -12.54 60.96
C THR A 467 2.33 -11.39 61.90
N ASN A 468 3.31 -10.82 62.61
CA ASN A 468 3.09 -9.65 63.48
C ASN A 468 2.65 -8.42 62.68
N LEU A 469 3.24 -8.16 61.51
CA LEU A 469 2.82 -7.06 60.63
C LEU A 469 1.39 -7.22 60.13
N LYS A 470 0.98 -8.44 59.75
CA LYS A 470 -0.39 -8.73 59.33
C LYS A 470 -1.40 -8.55 60.47
N GLN A 471 -1.04 -8.94 61.69
CA GLN A 471 -1.87 -8.71 62.87
C GLN A 471 -2.01 -7.21 63.16
N LEU A 472 -0.91 -6.46 63.11
CA LEU A 472 -0.91 -5.01 63.32
C LEU A 472 -1.79 -4.30 62.27
N SER A 473 -1.67 -4.69 61.00
CA SER A 473 -2.52 -4.15 59.91
C SER A 473 -4.00 -4.40 60.16
N ARG A 474 -4.38 -5.61 60.59
CA ARG A 474 -5.77 -5.93 60.96
C ARG A 474 -6.25 -5.14 62.16
N SER A 475 -5.40 -4.95 63.17
CA SER A 475 -5.74 -4.11 64.32
C SER A 475 -5.96 -2.65 63.92
N ILE A 476 -5.17 -2.11 62.98
CA ILE A 476 -5.36 -0.77 62.43
C ILE A 476 -6.68 -0.67 61.65
N GLU A 477 -7.00 -1.67 60.81
CA GLU A 477 -8.28 -1.73 60.09
C GLU A 477 -9.48 -1.79 61.04
N ILE A 478 -9.39 -2.60 62.12
CA ILE A 478 -10.43 -2.68 63.14
C ILE A 478 -10.59 -1.35 63.88
N MET A 479 -9.49 -0.69 64.25
CA MET A 479 -9.54 0.63 64.91
C MET A 479 -10.15 1.71 63.99
N ASN A 480 -9.85 1.68 62.70
CA ASN A 480 -10.43 2.60 61.73
C ASN A 480 -11.92 2.34 61.50
N ASN A 481 -12.35 1.07 61.53
CA ASN A 481 -13.76 0.71 61.38
C ASN A 481 -14.59 0.89 62.65
N ALA A 482 -13.96 0.85 63.84
CA ALA A 482 -14.62 1.06 65.12
C ALA A 482 -14.89 2.54 65.44
N ASN A 483 -14.40 3.48 64.62
CA ASN A 483 -14.56 4.92 64.85
C ASN A 483 -14.97 5.68 63.57
N PRO A 484 -16.15 5.39 62.97
CA PRO A 484 -16.57 5.96 61.69
C PRO A 484 -16.95 7.45 61.75
N GLY A 485 -16.89 8.08 62.93
CA GLY A 485 -17.28 9.49 63.15
C GLY A 485 -16.14 10.46 63.48
N GLY A 486 -14.87 10.01 63.50
CA GLY A 486 -13.73 10.86 63.85
C GLY A 486 -13.23 11.68 62.66
N GLY A 487 -13.61 12.95 62.60
CA GLY A 487 -13.18 13.91 61.57
C GLY A 487 -11.67 13.89 61.27
N GLY A 488 -11.36 14.00 59.98
CA GLY A 488 -10.04 13.82 59.40
C GLY A 488 -8.92 14.63 60.07
N TYR A 489 -7.94 13.92 60.61
CA TYR A 489 -6.62 14.49 60.89
C TYR A 489 -5.75 14.41 59.63
N ARG A 490 -5.49 15.57 59.03
CA ARG A 490 -4.39 15.77 58.08
C ARG A 490 -3.07 15.45 58.78
N LEU A 491 -2.42 14.35 58.40
CA LEU A 491 -1.04 14.09 58.75
C LEU A 491 -0.13 15.05 57.98
N HIS A 492 0.38 16.06 58.67
CA HIS A 492 1.54 16.83 58.22
C HIS A 492 2.76 15.91 58.15
N SER A 493 3.34 15.82 56.95
CA SER A 493 4.64 15.23 56.71
C SER A 493 5.72 16.03 57.46
N ARG A 494 6.30 15.44 58.51
CA ARG A 494 7.56 15.93 59.11
C ARG A 494 8.58 14.80 59.18
N LYS A 495 9.66 15.01 58.41
CA LYS A 495 11.05 14.53 58.60
C LYS A 495 11.24 13.04 58.90
N LEU A 496 11.49 12.27 57.84
CA LEU A 496 12.35 11.09 57.92
C LEU A 496 13.81 11.56 57.93
N GLN A 497 14.41 11.58 59.12
CA GLN A 497 15.86 11.66 59.31
C GLN A 497 16.43 10.23 59.28
N SER A 498 17.37 10.02 58.35
CA SER A 498 18.49 9.07 58.32
C SER A 498 18.50 7.91 59.32
N PHE A 499 18.40 6.69 58.81
CA PHE A 499 19.08 5.51 59.37
C PHE A 499 19.77 4.73 58.24
N TYR A 500 21.09 4.90 58.15
CA TYR A 500 22.00 3.88 57.61
C TYR A 500 22.82 3.38 58.80
N PRO A 501 22.90 2.07 59.07
CA PRO A 501 23.96 1.54 59.90
C PRO A 501 25.22 1.38 59.04
N ARG A 502 26.36 1.86 59.57
CA ARG A 502 27.69 1.43 59.13
C ARG A 502 28.01 0.11 59.85
N SER A 503 28.15 -0.98 59.11
CA SER A 503 29.31 -1.91 59.13
C SER A 503 29.21 -2.79 57.90
#